data_AF-A0A954K824-F1
#
_entry.id   AF-A0A954K824-F1
#
_cell.length_a   1.000
_cell.length_b   1.000
_cell.length_c   1.000
_cell.angle_alpha   90.00
_cell.angle_beta   90.00
_cell.angle_gamma   90.00
#
_symmetry.space_group_name_H-M   'P 1'
#
loop_
_entity.id
_entity.type
_entity.pdbx_description
1 polymer ?
#
loop_
_entity_poly.entity_id
_entity_poly.type
_entity_poly.pdbx_seq_one_letter_code
_entity_poly.pdbx_strand_id
1 'polypeptide(L)'
;MSQFALTNRQREYFGLEPVQEEWETLELKDMLVYFEGDLIRKVICYEISKDFGYQEYDYELETDSRDKLLPATKRGKSKSLTPANILARKSLGFSFICYFGTRGKNFPFQHLYVTHVASDSSIVSLHDHGITTYEQLADWVDAFLNSCPPDHLQQIDEMRGRKRHRVRYQPGDIFEIRFDETETGYGKILLDIFRLRKQGFFKDKPEPYPYAGLNGPLQGCGLLVAIYSYAGPPLEPEQVAVQPVLCTRLLMHENIYDGTFPIIGNAAVLPEELDFPEGVGAWHPGDKTV
;
A
#
# COMPACT_ATOMS: atom_id res chain seq x y z
N MET A 1 -6.83 3.22 34.17
CA MET A 1 -6.98 4.31 33.19
C MET A 1 -7.55 3.67 31.94
N SER A 2 -8.65 4.18 31.38
CA SER A 2 -9.15 3.65 30.10
C SER A 2 -8.17 4.06 29.01
N GLN A 3 -7.54 3.08 28.36
CA GLN A 3 -6.78 3.34 27.14
C GLN A 3 -7.74 3.90 26.07
N PHE A 4 -7.25 4.80 25.21
CA PHE A 4 -8.03 5.33 24.10
C PHE A 4 -8.60 4.19 23.24
N ALA A 5 -9.83 4.29 22.76
CA ALA A 5 -10.36 3.35 21.79
C ALA A 5 -11.48 4.03 21.01
N LEU A 6 -11.60 3.68 19.73
CA LEU A 6 -12.75 4.10 18.94
C LEU A 6 -14.04 3.56 19.56
N THR A 7 -15.11 4.33 19.49
CA THR A 7 -16.47 3.85 19.78
C THR A 7 -16.98 3.00 18.62
N ASN A 8 -18.00 2.17 18.86
CA ASN A 8 -18.61 1.37 17.78
C ASN A 8 -19.16 2.25 16.64
N ARG A 9 -19.74 3.41 16.97
CA ARG A 9 -20.16 4.38 15.96
C ARG A 9 -18.99 4.91 15.13
N GLN A 10 -17.85 5.22 15.76
CA GLN A 10 -16.66 5.67 15.01
C GLN A 10 -16.10 4.54 14.13
N ARG A 11 -16.09 3.28 14.61
CA ARG A 11 -15.66 2.11 13.84
C ARG A 11 -16.42 1.94 12.52
N GLU A 12 -17.74 2.12 12.55
CA GLU A 12 -18.60 2.04 11.36
C GLU A 12 -18.15 3.02 10.25
N TYR A 13 -17.83 4.27 10.62
CA TYR A 13 -17.35 5.29 9.68
C TYR A 13 -15.97 4.98 9.09
N PHE A 14 -15.19 4.10 9.72
CA PHE A 14 -13.90 3.65 9.22
C PHE A 14 -13.95 2.24 8.61
N GLY A 15 -15.15 1.64 8.49
CA GLY A 15 -15.34 0.29 7.98
C GLY A 15 -14.85 -0.84 8.89
N LEU A 16 -14.53 -0.53 10.15
CA LEU A 16 -14.12 -1.50 11.16
C LEU A 16 -15.34 -2.19 11.78
N GLU A 17 -15.19 -3.45 12.17
CA GLU A 17 -16.25 -4.21 12.85
C GLU A 17 -16.51 -3.65 14.26
N PRO A 18 -17.77 -3.39 14.67
CA PRO A 18 -18.10 -3.03 16.04
C PRO A 18 -17.67 -4.11 17.05
N VAL A 19 -17.19 -3.68 18.22
CA VAL A 19 -16.93 -4.57 19.36
C VAL A 19 -18.25 -4.99 19.97
N GLN A 20 -18.52 -6.29 20.03
CA GLN A 20 -19.72 -6.83 20.66
C GLN A 20 -19.54 -6.94 22.19
N GLU A 21 -20.64 -6.84 22.93
CA GLU A 21 -20.62 -6.84 24.42
C GLU A 21 -20.16 -8.19 24.99
N GLU A 22 -20.46 -9.28 24.29
CA GLU A 22 -20.09 -10.64 24.64
C GLU A 22 -18.62 -10.97 24.38
N TRP A 23 -17.88 -10.09 23.69
CA TRP A 23 -16.47 -10.35 23.41
C TRP A 23 -15.60 -10.17 24.65
N GLU A 24 -14.79 -11.19 24.93
CA GLU A 24 -13.87 -11.18 26.05
C GLU A 24 -12.54 -10.52 25.66
N THR A 25 -11.91 -9.82 26.60
CA THR A 25 -10.65 -9.11 26.34
C THR A 25 -9.46 -9.78 27.00
N LEU A 26 -8.33 -9.80 26.29
CA LEU A 26 -7.03 -10.21 26.81
C LEU A 26 -5.99 -9.14 26.47
N GLU A 27 -5.27 -8.66 27.47
CA GLU A 27 -4.16 -7.72 27.29
C GLU A 27 -2.84 -8.47 27.10
N LEU A 28 -2.15 -8.20 25.99
CA LEU A 28 -0.87 -8.79 25.63
C LEU A 28 0.17 -7.68 25.40
N LYS A 29 0.83 -7.20 26.47
CA LYS A 29 1.69 -6.00 26.42
C LYS A 29 0.85 -4.79 25.96
N ASP A 30 1.29 -4.07 24.93
CA ASP A 30 0.65 -2.85 24.41
C ASP A 30 -0.45 -3.16 23.37
N MET A 31 -1.11 -4.31 23.54
CA MET A 31 -2.10 -4.85 22.62
C MET A 31 -3.32 -5.38 23.39
N LEU A 32 -4.51 -4.94 23.00
CA LEU A 32 -5.78 -5.47 23.47
C LEU A 32 -6.38 -6.41 22.42
N VAL A 33 -6.67 -7.65 22.80
CA VAL A 33 -7.19 -8.69 21.92
C VAL A 33 -8.62 -9.03 22.34
N TYR A 34 -9.55 -8.97 21.39
CA TYR A 34 -10.97 -9.29 21.60
C TYR A 34 -11.29 -10.69 21.06
N PHE A 35 -11.94 -11.50 21.91
CA PHE A 35 -12.27 -12.89 21.66
C PHE A 35 -13.77 -13.13 21.63
N GLU A 36 -14.21 -13.93 20.66
CA GLU A 36 -15.52 -14.59 20.65
C GLU A 36 -15.27 -16.09 20.81
N GLY A 37 -15.41 -16.62 22.03
CA GLY A 37 -14.94 -17.98 22.32
C GLY A 37 -13.43 -18.12 22.10
N ASP A 38 -13.01 -19.00 21.19
CA ASP A 38 -11.59 -19.21 20.84
C ASP A 38 -11.16 -18.44 19.57
N LEU A 39 -12.02 -17.58 19.02
CA LEU A 39 -11.72 -16.76 17.84
C LEU A 39 -11.29 -15.35 18.25
N ILE A 40 -10.15 -14.89 17.73
CA ILE A 40 -9.78 -13.46 17.80
C ILE A 40 -10.57 -12.73 16.71
N ARG A 41 -11.39 -11.77 17.13
CA ARG A 41 -12.23 -10.95 16.26
C ARG A 41 -11.62 -9.59 15.96
N LYS A 42 -10.89 -9.01 16.92
CA LYS A 42 -10.31 -7.68 16.80
C LYS A 42 -9.07 -7.54 17.65
N VAL A 43 -8.17 -6.68 17.20
CA VAL A 43 -6.99 -6.27 17.95
C VAL A 43 -6.82 -4.76 17.90
N ILE A 44 -6.50 -4.16 19.05
CA ILE A 44 -6.08 -2.76 19.18
C ILE A 44 -4.62 -2.74 19.68
N CYS A 45 -3.76 -1.92 19.05
CA CYS A 45 -2.37 -1.73 19.43
C CYS A 45 -2.08 -0.27 19.79
N TYR A 46 -1.33 -0.05 20.87
CA TYR A 46 -1.01 1.28 21.42
C TYR A 46 0.48 1.65 21.31
N GLU A 47 1.34 0.65 21.20
CA GLU A 47 2.78 0.85 21.03
C GLU A 47 3.35 -0.31 20.19
N ILE A 48 4.02 0.01 19.10
CA ILE A 48 4.81 -0.98 18.36
C ILE A 48 6.23 -0.47 18.29
N SER A 49 7.18 -1.26 18.81
CA SER A 49 8.61 -1.00 18.65
C SER A 49 9.12 0.35 19.18
N LYS A 50 8.46 0.92 20.20
CA LYS A 50 8.74 2.24 20.83
C LYS A 50 8.26 3.46 20.05
N ASP A 51 7.50 3.26 18.98
CA ASP A 51 6.80 4.33 18.27
C ASP A 51 5.36 4.42 18.82
N PHE A 52 4.96 5.61 19.28
CA PHE A 52 3.61 5.88 19.79
C PHE A 52 2.59 5.89 18.66
N GLY A 53 1.42 5.29 18.90
CA GLY A 53 0.32 5.33 17.93
C GLY A 53 -0.90 4.52 18.34
N TYR A 54 -1.92 4.53 17.49
CA TYR A 54 -3.13 3.74 17.62
C TYR A 54 -3.34 2.91 16.37
N GLN A 55 -3.53 1.61 16.50
CA GLN A 55 -3.86 0.74 15.38
C GLN A 55 -5.00 -0.19 15.74
N GLU A 56 -5.94 -0.37 14.82
CA GLU A 56 -7.05 -1.28 14.98
C GLU A 56 -7.21 -2.15 13.74
N TYR A 57 -7.35 -3.47 13.98
CA TYR A 57 -7.42 -4.49 12.96
C TYR A 57 -8.53 -5.50 13.28
N ASP A 58 -9.28 -5.87 12.24
CA ASP A 58 -10.25 -6.95 12.32
C ASP A 58 -9.62 -8.29 11.91
N TYR A 59 -10.05 -9.36 12.56
CA TYR A 59 -9.49 -10.69 12.42
C TYR A 59 -10.57 -11.77 12.51
N GLU A 60 -10.22 -12.94 12.00
CA GLU A 60 -10.90 -14.20 12.28
C GLU A 60 -9.81 -15.25 12.46
N LEU A 61 -9.17 -15.23 13.63
CA LEU A 61 -8.04 -16.13 13.93
C LEU A 61 -8.44 -17.12 15.00
N GLU A 62 -8.46 -18.40 14.63
CA GLU A 62 -8.68 -19.48 15.58
C GLU A 62 -7.49 -19.67 16.52
N THR A 63 -7.80 -19.95 17.77
CA THR A 63 -6.82 -20.31 18.79
C THR A 63 -7.10 -21.70 19.35
N ASP A 64 -6.06 -22.31 19.91
CA ASP A 64 -6.17 -23.48 20.77
C ASP A 64 -6.09 -22.98 22.21
N SER A 65 -7.26 -22.95 22.86
CA SER A 65 -7.44 -22.54 24.27
C SER A 65 -6.85 -21.16 24.58
N ARG A 66 -6.89 -20.22 23.62
CA ARG A 66 -6.31 -18.86 23.71
C ARG A 66 -4.80 -18.80 24.05
N ASP A 67 -4.08 -19.91 23.96
CA ASP A 67 -2.63 -19.98 24.22
C ASP A 67 -1.81 -20.02 22.92
N LYS A 68 -2.38 -20.60 21.87
CA LYS A 68 -1.72 -20.77 20.58
C LYS A 68 -2.63 -20.34 19.45
N LEU A 69 -2.06 -19.64 18.47
CA LEU A 69 -2.69 -19.39 17.19
C LEU A 69 -2.64 -20.66 16.35
N LEU A 70 -3.79 -21.09 15.85
CA LEU A 70 -3.87 -22.17 14.89
C LEU A 70 -3.29 -21.74 13.53
N PRO A 71 -2.79 -22.70 12.72
CA PRO A 71 -2.23 -22.40 11.43
C PRO A 71 -3.31 -22.02 10.41
N ALA A 72 -3.10 -20.93 9.66
CA ALA A 72 -4.00 -20.51 8.58
C ALA A 72 -4.14 -21.53 7.43
N THR A 73 -3.28 -22.57 7.38
CA THR A 73 -3.37 -23.62 6.36
C THR A 73 -3.16 -24.99 7.01
N LYS A 74 -3.70 -26.04 6.39
CA LYS A 74 -3.57 -27.44 6.88
C LYS A 74 -2.13 -27.93 7.04
N ARG A 75 -1.15 -27.30 6.36
CA ARG A 75 0.27 -27.65 6.43
C ARG A 75 1.07 -26.76 7.40
N GLY A 76 0.45 -25.71 7.94
CA GLY A 76 1.11 -24.79 8.84
C GLY A 76 1.30 -25.39 10.23
N LYS A 77 2.22 -24.81 11.00
CA LYS A 77 2.39 -25.12 12.43
C LYS A 77 1.67 -24.08 13.26
N SER A 78 1.09 -24.50 14.37
CA SER A 78 0.57 -23.59 15.40
C SER A 78 1.71 -22.74 15.96
N LYS A 79 1.40 -21.52 16.37
CA LYS A 79 2.35 -20.57 16.94
C LYS A 79 1.86 -20.11 18.31
N SER A 80 2.77 -19.69 19.19
CA SER A 80 2.36 -19.06 20.45
C SER A 80 1.53 -17.80 20.20
N LEU A 81 0.54 -17.55 21.05
CA LEU A 81 -0.21 -16.31 21.02
C LEU A 81 0.68 -15.17 21.50
N THR A 82 1.21 -14.37 20.56
CA THR A 82 2.04 -13.20 20.85
C THR A 82 1.67 -12.08 19.87
N PRO A 83 1.86 -10.80 20.25
CA PRO A 83 1.57 -9.68 19.35
C PRO A 83 2.19 -9.83 17.96
N ALA A 84 3.46 -10.23 17.89
CA ALA A 84 4.16 -10.43 16.61
C ALA A 84 3.56 -11.55 15.76
N ASN A 85 3.09 -12.65 16.36
CA ASN A 85 2.47 -13.73 15.63
C ASN A 85 1.05 -13.39 15.15
N ILE A 86 0.32 -12.56 15.90
CA ILE A 86 -1.00 -12.07 15.50
C ILE A 86 -0.85 -11.10 14.32
N LEU A 87 -0.02 -10.07 14.44
CA LEU A 87 0.19 -9.05 13.41
C LEU A 87 0.87 -9.59 12.13
N ALA A 88 1.51 -10.76 12.20
CA ALA A 88 1.99 -11.46 11.01
C ALA A 88 0.87 -12.09 10.18
N ARG A 89 -0.38 -12.12 10.68
CA ARG A 89 -1.56 -12.55 9.93
C ARG A 89 -2.13 -11.36 9.17
N LYS A 90 -2.67 -11.63 7.98
CA LYS A 90 -3.40 -10.63 7.22
C LYS A 90 -4.72 -10.35 7.94
N SER A 91 -4.97 -9.09 8.28
CA SER A 91 -6.25 -8.63 8.83
C SER A 91 -7.36 -8.65 7.77
N LEU A 92 -8.59 -8.49 8.22
CA LEU A 92 -9.80 -8.45 7.41
C LEU A 92 -10.31 -7.01 7.27
N GLY A 93 -11.19 -6.79 6.30
CA GLY A 93 -11.90 -5.52 6.13
C GLY A 93 -10.94 -4.33 6.04
N PHE A 94 -11.13 -3.37 6.93
CA PHE A 94 -10.31 -2.16 7.02
C PHE A 94 -9.28 -2.27 8.14
N SER A 95 -8.17 -1.54 8.00
CA SER A 95 -7.24 -1.26 9.08
C SER A 95 -7.21 0.24 9.34
N PHE A 96 -7.29 0.63 10.61
CA PHE A 96 -7.04 2.00 11.05
C PHE A 96 -5.65 2.06 11.68
N ILE A 97 -4.80 2.95 11.19
CA ILE A 97 -3.41 3.06 11.63
C ILE A 97 -3.09 4.55 11.79
N CYS A 98 -2.80 4.98 13.00
CA CYS A 98 -2.32 6.32 13.31
C CYS A 98 -0.99 6.22 14.04
N TYR A 99 0.08 6.69 13.42
CA TYR A 99 1.36 6.91 14.07
C TYR A 99 1.49 8.37 14.43
N PHE A 100 1.85 8.66 15.68
CA PHE A 100 2.15 10.00 16.09
C PHE A 100 3.29 9.99 17.08
N GLY A 101 4.50 10.15 16.56
CA GLY A 101 5.71 10.16 17.38
C GLY A 101 6.95 10.56 16.60
N THR A 102 8.09 10.39 17.25
CA THR A 102 9.40 10.62 16.65
C THR A 102 10.08 9.29 16.42
N ARG A 103 10.35 8.94 15.16
CA ARG A 103 11.17 7.78 14.84
C ARG A 103 12.65 8.15 14.99
N GLY A 104 13.33 7.50 15.93
CA GLY A 104 14.73 7.82 16.24
C GLY A 104 14.89 9.14 16.98
N LYS A 105 15.94 9.92 16.67
CA LYS A 105 16.24 11.14 17.44
C LYS A 105 15.38 12.35 17.06
N ASN A 106 15.04 12.55 15.78
CA ASN A 106 14.44 13.81 15.31
C ASN A 106 13.51 13.66 14.08
N PHE A 107 13.14 12.44 13.66
CA PHE A 107 12.28 12.30 12.47
C PHE A 107 10.81 12.21 12.90
N PRO A 108 9.99 13.26 12.71
CA PRO A 108 8.56 13.13 12.94
C PRO A 108 8.02 12.02 12.02
N PHE A 109 7.35 11.04 12.60
CA PHE A 109 6.74 9.95 11.87
C PHE A 109 5.25 10.00 12.16
N GLN A 110 4.55 10.77 11.33
CA GLN A 110 3.13 11.06 11.46
C GLN A 110 2.42 10.56 10.23
N HIS A 111 1.69 9.47 10.41
CA HIS A 111 0.88 8.90 9.35
C HIS A 111 -0.46 8.44 9.88
N LEU A 112 -1.53 8.75 9.15
CA LEU A 112 -2.86 8.28 9.44
C LEU A 112 -3.46 7.64 8.19
N TYR A 113 -3.72 6.34 8.29
CA TYR A 113 -4.27 5.52 7.22
C TYR A 113 -5.52 4.81 7.67
N VAL A 114 -6.54 4.84 6.82
CA VAL A 114 -7.66 3.91 6.89
C VAL A 114 -7.78 3.22 5.56
N THR A 115 -7.39 1.95 5.51
CA THR A 115 -7.14 1.21 4.27
C THR A 115 -7.94 -0.08 4.24
N HIS A 116 -8.62 -0.35 3.14
CA HIS A 116 -9.27 -1.63 2.90
C HIS A 116 -8.22 -2.68 2.51
N VAL A 117 -8.04 -3.68 3.36
CA VAL A 117 -6.93 -4.64 3.34
C VAL A 117 -6.97 -5.58 2.11
N ALA A 118 -8.15 -5.81 1.55
CA ALA A 118 -8.30 -6.66 0.36
C ALA A 118 -7.95 -5.91 -0.93
N SER A 119 -8.40 -4.66 -1.09
CA SER A 119 -8.21 -3.87 -2.31
C SER A 119 -7.04 -2.89 -2.26
N ASP A 120 -6.42 -2.69 -1.08
CA ASP A 120 -5.35 -1.72 -0.84
C ASP A 120 -5.78 -0.26 -1.13
N SER A 121 -7.07 0.02 -0.94
CA SER A 121 -7.66 1.34 -1.20
C SER A 121 -7.89 2.08 0.11
N SER A 122 -7.43 3.32 0.18
CA SER A 122 -7.53 4.13 1.40
C SER A 122 -8.64 5.17 1.31
N ILE A 123 -9.43 5.31 2.38
CA ILE A 123 -10.38 6.42 2.57
C ILE A 123 -9.74 7.60 3.27
N VAL A 124 -8.68 7.33 4.05
CA VAL A 124 -7.87 8.34 4.73
C VAL A 124 -6.41 7.97 4.48
N SER A 125 -5.63 8.95 4.02
CA SER A 125 -4.19 8.81 3.80
C SER A 125 -3.50 10.15 4.06
N LEU A 126 -3.23 10.43 5.33
CA LEU A 126 -2.60 11.67 5.75
C LEU A 126 -1.16 11.44 6.19
N HIS A 127 -0.31 12.40 5.83
CA HIS A 127 1.09 12.51 6.24
C HIS A 127 1.26 13.84 6.98
N ASP A 128 2.16 13.89 7.96
CA ASP A 128 2.49 15.13 8.68
C ASP A 128 1.25 15.86 9.25
N HIS A 129 0.27 15.07 9.72
CA HIS A 129 -1.05 15.54 10.13
C HIS A 129 -1.07 16.35 11.44
N GLY A 130 0.05 16.46 12.16
CA GLY A 130 0.17 17.26 13.37
C GLY A 130 -0.45 16.65 14.63
N ILE A 131 -1.10 15.48 14.53
CA ILE A 131 -1.59 14.72 15.69
C ILE A 131 -0.36 14.16 16.42
N THR A 132 -0.31 14.36 17.73
CA THR A 132 0.79 13.99 18.63
C THR A 132 0.31 13.35 19.93
N THR A 133 -1.01 13.33 20.19
CA THR A 133 -1.61 12.72 21.37
C THR A 133 -2.92 12.01 21.03
N TYR A 134 -3.39 11.15 21.94
CA TYR A 134 -4.68 10.47 21.79
C TYR A 134 -5.87 11.43 21.84
N GLU A 135 -5.78 12.52 22.60
CA GLU A 135 -6.83 13.56 22.65
C GLU A 135 -6.96 14.25 21.30
N GLN A 136 -5.84 14.60 20.67
CA GLN A 136 -5.84 15.17 19.32
C GLN A 136 -6.37 14.17 18.28
N LEU A 137 -6.08 12.87 18.45
CA LEU A 137 -6.67 11.84 17.60
C LEU A 137 -8.19 11.75 17.80
N ALA A 138 -8.68 11.83 19.05
CA ALA A 138 -10.10 11.84 19.36
C ALA A 138 -10.81 13.01 18.67
N ASP A 139 -10.27 14.23 18.84
CA ASP A 139 -10.80 15.45 18.22
C ASP A 139 -10.81 15.34 16.69
N TRP A 140 -9.75 14.79 16.10
CA TRP A 140 -9.67 14.57 14.65
C TRP A 140 -10.72 13.57 14.17
N VAL A 141 -10.92 12.46 14.90
CA VAL A 141 -11.93 11.45 14.56
C VAL A 141 -13.33 12.08 14.57
N ASP A 142 -13.66 12.84 15.61
CA ASP A 142 -14.97 13.50 15.70
C ASP A 142 -15.16 14.56 14.60
N ALA A 143 -14.11 15.33 14.28
CA ALA A 143 -14.13 16.25 13.15
C ALA A 143 -14.34 15.52 11.81
N PHE A 144 -13.65 14.39 11.60
CA PHE A 144 -13.80 13.57 10.40
C PHE A 144 -15.23 13.07 10.24
N LEU A 145 -15.80 12.47 11.29
CA LEU A 145 -17.19 11.98 11.29
C LEU A 145 -18.19 13.09 10.93
N ASN A 146 -18.00 14.30 11.48
CA ASN A 146 -18.88 15.45 11.19
C ASN A 146 -18.69 16.04 9.78
N SER A 147 -17.53 15.80 9.15
CA SER A 147 -17.25 16.25 7.78
C SER A 147 -17.66 15.25 6.70
N CYS A 148 -17.99 14.01 7.09
CA CYS A 148 -18.37 12.96 6.14
C CYS A 148 -19.67 13.31 5.40
N PRO A 149 -19.75 13.04 4.08
CA PRO A 149 -20.97 13.28 3.33
C PRO A 149 -22.08 12.29 3.74
N PRO A 150 -23.36 12.59 3.43
CA PRO A 150 -24.50 11.74 3.84
C PRO A 150 -24.43 10.29 3.33
N ASP A 151 -23.75 10.05 2.21
CA ASP A 151 -23.57 8.75 1.57
C ASP A 151 -22.27 8.03 2.01
N HIS A 152 -21.51 8.58 2.95
CA HIS A 152 -20.21 8.02 3.38
C HIS A 152 -20.29 6.54 3.78
N LEU A 153 -21.27 6.16 4.60
CA LEU A 153 -21.43 4.76 5.03
C LEU A 153 -21.75 3.82 3.86
N GLN A 154 -22.50 4.30 2.86
CA GLN A 154 -22.73 3.52 1.64
C GLN A 154 -21.42 3.31 0.87
N GLN A 155 -20.57 4.34 0.77
CA GLN A 155 -19.26 4.22 0.11
C GLN A 155 -18.36 3.21 0.84
N ILE A 156 -18.38 3.18 2.18
CA ILE A 156 -17.67 2.18 2.98
C ILE A 156 -18.16 0.76 2.66
N ASP A 157 -19.47 0.55 2.60
CA ASP A 157 -20.06 -0.76 2.28
C ASP A 157 -19.72 -1.20 0.85
N GLU A 158 -19.75 -0.29 -0.11
CA GLU A 158 -19.32 -0.57 -1.49
C GLU A 158 -17.84 -0.97 -1.54
N MET A 159 -16.98 -0.32 -0.74
CA MET A 159 -15.56 -0.65 -0.65
C MET A 159 -15.30 -2.02 -0.02
N ARG A 160 -16.09 -2.43 0.97
CA ARG A 160 -15.98 -3.73 1.65
C ARG A 160 -16.10 -4.90 0.67
N GLY A 161 -16.90 -4.76 -0.38
CA GLY A 161 -17.06 -5.76 -1.45
C GLY A 161 -15.94 -5.77 -2.50
N ARG A 162 -15.04 -4.77 -2.52
CA ARG A 162 -14.04 -4.63 -3.57
C ARG A 162 -12.92 -5.65 -3.41
N LYS A 163 -12.66 -6.41 -4.47
CA LYS A 163 -11.49 -7.28 -4.56
C LYS A 163 -10.36 -6.54 -5.27
N ARG A 164 -9.12 -6.87 -4.94
CA ARG A 164 -7.96 -6.42 -5.71
C ARG A 164 -8.12 -6.88 -7.17
N HIS A 165 -8.26 -5.92 -8.08
CA HIS A 165 -8.23 -6.19 -9.49
C HIS A 165 -6.76 -6.32 -9.92
N ARG A 166 -6.42 -7.41 -10.61
CA ARG A 166 -5.06 -7.63 -11.11
C ARG A 166 -5.03 -7.47 -12.61
N VAL A 167 -4.50 -6.36 -13.08
CA VAL A 167 -4.30 -6.08 -14.50
C VAL A 167 -3.06 -6.83 -14.98
N ARG A 168 -3.19 -7.56 -16.08
CA ARG A 168 -2.04 -8.07 -16.83
C ARG A 168 -1.53 -6.95 -17.73
N TYR A 169 -0.22 -6.77 -17.75
CA TYR A 169 0.44 -5.77 -18.57
C TYR A 169 1.64 -6.39 -19.31
N GLN A 170 2.09 -5.69 -20.35
CA GLN A 170 3.25 -6.03 -21.16
C GLN A 170 3.90 -4.77 -21.73
N PRO A 171 5.17 -4.85 -22.19
CA PRO A 171 5.77 -3.79 -22.99
C PRO A 171 4.88 -3.42 -24.18
N GLY A 172 4.77 -2.11 -24.42
CA GLY A 172 3.93 -1.50 -25.44
C GLY A 172 2.57 -1.03 -24.93
N ASP A 173 2.11 -1.51 -23.78
CA ASP A 173 0.83 -1.07 -23.22
C ASP A 173 0.86 0.42 -22.89
N ILE A 174 -0.17 1.13 -23.34
CA ILE A 174 -0.41 2.54 -23.07
C ILE A 174 -1.37 2.64 -21.90
N PHE A 175 -0.99 3.39 -20.88
CA PHE A 175 -1.78 3.59 -19.67
C PHE A 175 -2.14 5.05 -19.46
N GLU A 176 -3.28 5.24 -18.81
CA GLU A 176 -3.86 6.53 -18.49
C GLU A 176 -3.48 7.00 -17.08
N ILE A 177 -3.16 8.29 -16.93
CA ILE A 177 -2.86 8.95 -15.66
C ILE A 177 -3.91 10.07 -15.48
N ARG A 178 -4.93 9.82 -14.65
CA ARG A 178 -5.95 10.84 -14.37
C ARG A 178 -5.43 11.86 -13.38
N PHE A 179 -5.52 13.14 -13.74
CA PHE A 179 -5.25 14.26 -12.83
C PHE A 179 -6.55 14.69 -12.13
N ASP A 180 -7.64 14.79 -12.90
CA ASP A 180 -8.99 15.03 -12.41
C ASP A 180 -10.06 14.41 -13.35
N GLU A 181 -11.32 14.85 -13.24
CA GLU A 181 -12.44 14.37 -14.08
C GLU A 181 -12.35 14.79 -15.55
N THR A 182 -11.52 15.79 -15.86
CA THR A 182 -11.43 16.44 -17.18
C THR A 182 -10.04 16.39 -17.79
N GLU A 183 -8.99 16.28 -16.96
CA GLU A 183 -7.60 16.26 -17.40
C GLU A 183 -6.91 14.92 -17.14
N THR A 184 -6.23 14.46 -18.19
CA THR A 184 -5.60 13.16 -18.27
C THR A 184 -4.25 13.27 -18.97
N GLY A 185 -3.26 12.56 -18.44
CA GLY A 185 -1.97 12.30 -19.07
C GLY A 185 -1.81 10.82 -19.44
N TYR A 186 -0.72 10.49 -20.13
CA TYR A 186 -0.49 9.14 -20.63
C TYR A 186 0.94 8.69 -20.45
N GLY A 187 1.13 7.38 -20.35
CA GLY A 187 2.44 6.75 -20.48
C GLY A 187 2.39 5.45 -21.27
N LYS A 188 3.56 4.97 -21.69
CA LYS A 188 3.74 3.69 -22.36
C LYS A 188 4.76 2.84 -21.62
N ILE A 189 4.44 1.57 -21.37
CA ILE A 189 5.38 0.62 -20.78
C ILE A 189 6.44 0.26 -21.82
N LEU A 190 7.71 0.56 -21.53
CA LEU A 190 8.83 0.23 -22.43
C LEU A 190 9.49 -1.08 -22.04
N LEU A 191 9.67 -1.32 -20.73
CA LEU A 191 10.36 -2.50 -20.23
C LEU A 191 9.87 -2.94 -18.86
N ASP A 192 9.71 -4.27 -18.68
CA ASP A 192 9.44 -4.87 -17.37
C ASP A 192 10.74 -5.35 -16.72
N ILE A 193 11.35 -4.47 -15.90
CA ILE A 193 12.63 -4.73 -15.25
C ILE A 193 12.49 -5.83 -14.19
N PHE A 194 11.35 -5.86 -13.49
CA PHE A 194 11.07 -6.88 -12.48
C PHE A 194 11.07 -8.29 -13.06
N ARG A 195 10.45 -8.45 -14.23
CA ARG A 195 10.44 -9.73 -14.95
C ARG A 195 11.84 -10.11 -15.42
N LEU A 196 12.61 -9.18 -15.98
CA LEU A 196 14.01 -9.43 -16.39
C LEU A 196 14.88 -9.90 -15.23
N ARG A 197 14.76 -9.25 -14.07
CA ARG A 197 15.48 -9.64 -12.84
C ARG A 197 15.12 -11.06 -12.41
N LYS A 198 13.83 -11.40 -12.37
CA LYS A 198 13.36 -12.75 -12.01
C LYS A 198 13.84 -13.83 -12.96
N GLN A 199 13.98 -13.50 -14.24
CA GLN A 199 14.52 -14.38 -15.27
C GLN A 199 16.04 -14.50 -15.22
N GLY A 200 16.71 -13.75 -14.35
CA GLY A 200 18.15 -13.81 -14.16
C GLY A 200 18.95 -13.08 -15.23
N PHE A 201 18.32 -12.18 -16.00
CA PHE A 201 18.97 -11.41 -17.07
C PHE A 201 20.23 -10.66 -16.59
N PHE A 202 20.24 -10.25 -15.32
CA PHE A 202 21.33 -9.49 -14.71
C PHE A 202 22.38 -10.35 -13.96
N LYS A 203 22.26 -11.69 -13.94
CA LYS A 203 23.09 -12.57 -13.09
C LYS A 203 24.55 -12.72 -13.54
N ASP A 204 24.80 -12.72 -14.84
CA ASP A 204 26.13 -13.04 -15.41
C ASP A 204 26.99 -11.81 -15.68
N LYS A 205 26.76 -10.71 -14.95
CA LYS A 205 27.31 -9.39 -15.26
C LYS A 205 28.17 -8.89 -14.09
N PRO A 206 29.38 -8.37 -14.34
CA PRO A 206 30.37 -8.15 -13.29
C PRO A 206 29.91 -7.11 -12.27
N GLU A 207 30.12 -7.43 -10.99
CA GLU A 207 30.09 -6.47 -9.88
C GLU A 207 31.18 -5.40 -10.03
N PRO A 208 31.04 -4.19 -9.44
CA PRO A 208 30.08 -3.80 -8.40
C PRO A 208 28.77 -3.18 -8.91
N TYR A 209 28.65 -2.95 -10.22
CA TYR A 209 27.62 -2.07 -10.78
C TYR A 209 26.89 -2.67 -12.00
N PRO A 210 26.28 -3.87 -11.90
CA PRO A 210 25.44 -4.34 -12.98
C PRO A 210 24.16 -3.51 -12.95
N TYR A 211 24.09 -2.49 -13.81
CA TYR A 211 22.88 -1.72 -14.13
C TYR A 211 22.41 -0.73 -13.06
N ALA A 212 23.32 -0.06 -12.35
CA ALA A 212 23.01 1.13 -11.54
C ALA A 212 21.86 0.99 -10.51
N GLY A 213 21.58 -0.24 -10.05
CA GLY A 213 20.52 -0.53 -9.09
C GLY A 213 19.32 -1.29 -9.64
N LEU A 214 19.22 -1.51 -10.97
CA LEU A 214 18.15 -2.30 -11.60
C LEU A 214 18.14 -3.78 -11.18
N ASN A 215 19.28 -4.32 -10.76
CA ASN A 215 19.36 -5.67 -10.17
C ASN A 215 19.03 -5.67 -8.65
N GLY A 216 18.85 -4.49 -8.05
CA GLY A 216 18.55 -4.31 -6.63
C GLY A 216 17.05 -4.32 -6.31
N PRO A 217 16.68 -4.38 -5.02
CA PRO A 217 15.29 -4.46 -4.57
C PRO A 217 14.48 -3.18 -4.80
N LEU A 218 15.14 -2.02 -4.91
CA LEU A 218 14.47 -0.73 -5.07
C LEU A 218 14.10 -0.46 -6.53
N GLN A 219 15.09 -0.38 -7.43
CA GLN A 219 14.83 -0.08 -8.85
C GLN A 219 14.45 -1.32 -9.68
N GLY A 220 14.83 -2.52 -9.24
CA GLY A 220 14.52 -3.77 -9.92
C GLY A 220 13.09 -4.28 -9.74
N CYS A 221 12.21 -3.50 -9.12
CA CYS A 221 10.79 -3.79 -8.96
C CYS A 221 9.89 -2.91 -9.86
N GLY A 222 10.48 -2.02 -10.66
CA GLY A 222 9.74 -1.09 -11.51
C GLY A 222 9.58 -1.53 -12.96
N LEU A 223 8.82 -0.71 -13.68
CA LEU A 223 8.67 -0.65 -15.12
C LEU A 223 9.45 0.57 -15.63
N LEU A 224 10.18 0.42 -16.73
CA LEU A 224 10.62 1.58 -17.51
C LEU A 224 9.43 2.04 -18.33
N VAL A 225 9.04 3.30 -18.20
CA VAL A 225 7.91 3.89 -18.92
C VAL A 225 8.32 5.17 -19.62
N ALA A 226 7.75 5.43 -20.79
CA ALA A 226 7.73 6.75 -21.41
C ALA A 226 6.50 7.50 -20.92
N ILE A 227 6.65 8.77 -20.54
CA ILE A 227 5.54 9.68 -20.22
C ILE A 227 5.36 10.63 -21.38
N TYR A 228 4.14 10.75 -21.90
CA TYR A 228 3.84 11.66 -23.00
C TYR A 228 3.67 13.10 -22.51
N SER A 229 4.09 14.07 -23.32
CA SER A 229 3.91 15.50 -23.06
C SER A 229 2.50 15.93 -23.44
N TYR A 230 1.52 15.42 -22.68
CA TYR A 230 0.11 15.72 -22.84
C TYR A 230 -0.58 15.78 -21.48
N ALA A 231 -1.40 16.81 -21.29
CA ALA A 231 -2.36 16.94 -20.21
C ALA A 231 -3.60 17.63 -20.78
N GLY A 232 -4.74 16.96 -20.75
CA GLY A 232 -5.98 17.48 -21.32
C GLY A 232 -7.09 16.42 -21.38
N PRO A 233 -8.15 16.65 -22.16
CA PRO A 233 -9.25 15.70 -22.31
C PRO A 233 -8.77 14.31 -22.77
N PRO A 234 -9.51 13.23 -22.42
CA PRO A 234 -9.13 11.89 -22.83
C PRO A 234 -8.95 11.75 -24.36
N LEU A 235 -7.85 11.11 -24.75
CA LEU A 235 -7.48 10.77 -26.12
C LEU A 235 -7.67 9.27 -26.38
N GLU A 236 -7.94 8.92 -27.63
CA GLU A 236 -7.89 7.55 -28.10
C GLU A 236 -6.42 7.06 -28.19
N PRO A 237 -6.13 5.76 -28.02
CA PRO A 237 -4.76 5.23 -27.98
C PRO A 237 -3.89 5.61 -29.18
N GLU A 238 -4.47 5.66 -30.39
CA GLU A 238 -3.76 6.04 -31.61
C GLU A 238 -3.33 7.53 -31.58
N GLN A 239 -4.10 8.38 -30.92
CA GLN A 239 -3.80 9.81 -30.73
C GLN A 239 -2.72 10.02 -29.65
N VAL A 240 -2.66 9.13 -28.66
CA VAL A 240 -1.61 9.13 -27.64
C VAL A 240 -0.26 8.72 -28.25
N ALA A 241 -0.26 7.69 -29.10
CA ALA A 241 0.97 7.14 -29.68
C ALA A 241 1.78 8.15 -30.52
N VAL A 242 1.15 9.21 -31.02
CA VAL A 242 1.79 10.29 -31.79
C VAL A 242 2.21 11.50 -30.94
N GLN A 243 1.86 11.53 -29.64
CA GLN A 243 2.28 12.61 -28.76
C GLN A 243 3.79 12.57 -28.53
N PRO A 244 4.45 13.73 -28.37
CA PRO A 244 5.84 13.77 -28.01
C PRO A 244 6.07 13.16 -26.62
N VAL A 245 7.17 12.44 -26.44
CA VAL A 245 7.59 11.93 -25.13
C VAL A 245 8.20 13.08 -24.31
N LEU A 246 7.69 13.29 -23.10
CA LEU A 246 8.22 14.25 -22.13
C LEU A 246 9.50 13.73 -21.48
N CYS A 247 9.45 12.50 -20.96
CA CYS A 247 10.58 11.85 -20.31
C CYS A 247 10.37 10.35 -20.21
N THR A 248 11.45 9.61 -19.94
CA THR A 248 11.37 8.24 -19.44
C THR A 248 11.60 8.21 -17.93
N ARG A 249 10.96 7.28 -17.24
CA ARG A 249 11.14 7.10 -15.79
C ARG A 249 10.90 5.66 -15.37
N LEU A 250 11.38 5.35 -14.16
CA LEU A 250 10.96 4.16 -13.44
C LEU A 250 9.62 4.42 -12.75
N LEU A 251 8.70 3.48 -12.91
CA LEU A 251 7.40 3.45 -12.27
C LEU A 251 7.24 2.13 -11.51
N MET A 252 6.75 2.17 -10.27
CA MET A 252 6.41 0.95 -9.53
C MET A 252 5.31 0.19 -10.28
N HIS A 253 5.49 -1.12 -10.48
CA HIS A 253 4.60 -1.92 -11.32
C HIS A 253 3.19 -2.05 -10.74
N GLU A 254 3.04 -1.84 -9.43
CA GLU A 254 1.81 -1.88 -8.66
C GLU A 254 0.76 -0.89 -9.21
N ASN A 255 1.17 0.31 -9.65
CA ASN A 255 0.24 1.30 -10.20
C ASN A 255 -0.51 0.79 -11.45
N ILE A 256 0.16 -0.05 -12.27
CA ILE A 256 -0.47 -0.71 -13.41
C ILE A 256 -1.19 -1.97 -12.94
N TYR A 257 -0.51 -2.80 -12.16
CA TYR A 257 -0.99 -4.10 -11.71
C TYR A 257 -2.31 -4.02 -10.93
N ASP A 258 -2.50 -2.97 -10.13
CA ASP A 258 -3.71 -2.74 -9.34
C ASP A 258 -4.79 -1.96 -10.11
N GLY A 259 -4.48 -1.51 -11.33
CA GLY A 259 -5.40 -0.79 -12.20
C GLY A 259 -5.58 0.69 -11.86
N THR A 260 -4.74 1.26 -11.00
CA THR A 260 -4.70 2.71 -10.73
C THR A 260 -4.50 3.50 -12.01
N PHE A 261 -3.60 3.02 -12.88
CA PHE A 261 -3.40 3.54 -14.22
C PHE A 261 -3.93 2.51 -15.23
N PRO A 262 -5.18 2.67 -15.72
CA PRO A 262 -5.79 1.69 -16.60
C PRO A 262 -5.08 1.66 -17.95
N ILE A 263 -4.92 0.47 -18.51
CA ILE A 263 -4.38 0.27 -19.86
C ILE A 263 -5.48 0.54 -20.87
N ILE A 264 -5.23 1.46 -21.80
CA ILE A 264 -6.19 1.91 -22.81
C ILE A 264 -5.88 1.38 -24.21
N GLY A 265 -4.65 0.92 -24.45
CA GLY A 265 -4.24 0.40 -25.74
C GLY A 265 -2.83 -0.16 -25.73
N ASN A 266 -2.31 -0.49 -26.91
CA ASN A 266 -0.97 -1.02 -27.06
C ASN A 266 -0.33 -0.47 -28.35
N ALA A 267 0.93 -0.07 -28.25
CA ALA A 267 1.77 0.30 -29.38
C ALA A 267 3.12 -0.39 -29.26
N ALA A 268 3.69 -0.81 -30.38
CA ALA A 268 5.01 -1.46 -30.38
C ALA A 268 6.06 -0.57 -29.69
N VAL A 269 6.99 -1.22 -28.98
CA VAL A 269 8.17 -0.56 -28.42
C VAL A 269 9.28 -0.62 -29.45
N LEU A 270 9.80 0.53 -29.84
CA LEU A 270 10.95 0.64 -30.72
C LEU A 270 12.24 0.71 -29.89
N PRO A 271 13.36 0.12 -30.37
CA PRO A 271 14.64 0.16 -29.64
C PRO A 271 15.10 1.57 -29.26
N GLU A 272 14.87 2.56 -30.12
CA GLU A 272 15.20 3.96 -29.92
C GLU A 272 14.41 4.65 -28.79
N GLU A 273 13.29 4.06 -28.34
CA GLU A 273 12.51 4.58 -27.21
C GLU A 273 13.09 4.16 -25.85
N LEU A 274 14.02 3.21 -25.82
CA LEU A 274 14.67 2.74 -24.60
C LEU A 274 15.73 3.76 -24.14
N ASP A 275 15.24 4.84 -23.53
CA ASP A 275 16.07 5.82 -22.85
C ASP A 275 15.99 5.59 -21.33
N PHE A 276 17.13 5.29 -20.70
CA PHE A 276 17.17 5.03 -19.26
C PHE A 276 17.44 6.35 -18.51
N PRO A 277 16.71 6.66 -17.43
CA PRO A 277 16.90 7.90 -16.68
C PRO A 277 18.37 8.13 -16.27
N GLU A 278 18.82 9.38 -16.30
CA GLU A 278 20.18 9.75 -15.86
C GLU A 278 20.49 9.14 -14.48
N GLY A 279 21.67 8.52 -14.36
CA GLY A 279 22.06 7.74 -13.18
C GLY A 279 21.75 6.24 -13.27
N VAL A 280 20.91 5.79 -14.23
CA VAL A 280 20.77 4.36 -14.60
C VAL A 280 21.80 3.96 -15.69
N GLY A 281 22.45 4.94 -16.32
CA GLY A 281 23.56 4.75 -17.24
C GLY A 281 24.44 5.99 -17.37
N ALA A 282 25.62 5.95 -16.77
CA ALA A 282 26.79 6.68 -17.25
C ALA A 282 28.02 5.82 -16.91
N TRP A 283 28.29 4.83 -17.78
CA TRP A 283 29.60 4.18 -17.82
C TRP A 283 30.08 4.23 -19.26
N HIS A 284 31.22 4.89 -19.47
CA HIS A 284 31.92 4.87 -20.75
C HIS A 284 32.90 3.69 -20.77
N PRO A 285 33.06 2.98 -21.90
CA PRO A 285 34.14 2.02 -22.08
C PRO A 285 35.48 2.76 -22.08
N GLY A 286 36.03 2.97 -20.89
CA GLY A 286 37.17 3.87 -20.67
C GLY A 286 37.34 4.31 -19.21
N ASP A 287 36.27 4.26 -18.41
CA ASP A 287 36.35 4.56 -16.98
C ASP A 287 36.98 3.39 -16.23
N LYS A 288 38.31 3.30 -16.33
CA LYS A 288 39.14 2.66 -15.34
C LYS A 288 39.35 3.67 -14.21
N THR A 289 38.74 3.45 -13.07
CA THR A 289 39.10 4.19 -11.85
C THR A 289 39.71 3.27 -10.82
N VAL A 290 40.91 3.71 -10.44
CA VAL A 290 41.71 3.43 -9.24
C VAL A 290 40.85 3.46 -7.98
#